data_AF-A0A962Y780-F1
#
_entry.id   AF-A0A962Y780-F1
#
_cell.length_a   1.000
_cell.length_b   1.000
_cell.length_c   1.000
_cell.angle_alpha   90.00
_cell.angle_beta   90.00
_cell.angle_gamma   90.00
#
_symmetry.space_group_name_H-M   'P 1'
#
loop_
_entity.id
_entity.type
_entity.pdbx_description
1 polymer ?
#
loop_
_entity_poly.entity_id
_entity_poly.type
_entity_poly.pdbx_seq_one_letter_code
_entity_poly.pdbx_strand_id
1 'polypeptide(L)'
;VQKLEANPAAVGIFGFSFLDQNADKIQGALVDGQMPTFDAIADGAYPVSRPLYFYVKKAHVGAVPGIAEYLAEFTSEKAYGEDGYLTEKGLIPMPEAERGQFRYDATGLMPMGAL
;
A
#
# COMPACT_ATOMS: atom_id res chain seq x y z
N VAL A 1 -15.39 9.08 9.53
CA VAL A 1 -16.26 9.86 8.63
C VAL A 1 -17.37 10.61 9.38
N GLN A 2 -18.33 9.96 10.04
CA GLN A 2 -19.47 10.65 10.70
C GLN A 2 -19.09 11.84 11.61
N LYS A 3 -18.00 11.72 12.39
CA LYS A 3 -17.53 12.83 13.24
C LYS A 3 -17.00 14.05 12.46
N LEU A 4 -16.42 13.81 11.28
CA LEU A 4 -15.98 14.89 10.39
C LEU A 4 -17.17 15.56 9.70
N GLU A 5 -18.16 14.77 9.29
CA GLU A 5 -19.42 15.26 8.72
C GLU A 5 -20.20 16.12 9.73
N ALA A 6 -20.25 15.72 11.00
CA ALA A 6 -20.92 16.46 12.06
C ALA A 6 -20.15 17.72 12.55
N ASN A 7 -18.84 17.79 12.33
CA ASN A 7 -18.01 18.91 12.76
C ASN A 7 -17.05 19.35 11.63
N PRO A 8 -17.43 20.38 10.84
CA PRO A 8 -16.61 20.88 9.73
C PRO A 8 -15.23 21.41 10.13
N ALA A 9 -15.00 21.73 11.40
CA ALA A 9 -13.70 22.19 11.91
C ALA A 9 -12.78 21.05 12.35
N ALA A 10 -13.25 19.80 12.36
CA ALA A 10 -12.45 18.65 12.75
C ALA A 10 -11.49 18.21 11.64
N VAL A 11 -10.30 17.76 12.05
CA VAL A 11 -9.34 17.09 11.18
C VAL A 11 -9.16 15.67 11.68
N GLY A 12 -9.05 14.71 10.75
CA GLY A 12 -8.82 13.31 11.10
C GLY A 12 -7.87 12.64 10.11
N ILE A 13 -7.11 11.67 10.61
CA ILE A 13 -6.18 10.86 9.83
C ILE A 13 -6.87 9.52 9.54
N PHE A 14 -6.98 9.17 8.27
CA PHE A 14 -7.62 7.94 7.79
C PHE A 14 -6.76 7.28 6.72
N GLY A 15 -6.99 5.98 6.49
CA GLY A 15 -6.51 5.33 5.27
C GLY A 15 -7.22 5.92 4.04
N PHE A 16 -6.52 5.96 2.90
CA PHE A 16 -7.03 6.57 1.67
C PHE A 16 -8.38 6.00 1.21
N SER A 17 -8.63 4.71 1.44
CA SER A 17 -9.92 4.06 1.13
C SER A 17 -11.13 4.76 1.75
N PHE A 18 -10.99 5.40 2.91
CA PHE A 18 -12.07 6.18 3.50
C PHE A 18 -12.38 7.44 2.69
N LEU A 19 -11.35 8.11 2.16
CA LEU A 19 -11.51 9.28 1.29
C LEU A 19 -12.17 8.86 -0.03
N ASP A 20 -11.66 7.80 -0.65
CA ASP A 20 -12.17 7.26 -1.91
C ASP A 20 -13.66 6.86 -1.83
N GLN A 21 -14.04 6.15 -0.76
CA GLN A 21 -15.42 5.68 -0.56
C GLN A 21 -16.40 6.74 -0.04
N ASN A 22 -15.93 7.91 0.38
CA ASN A 22 -16.75 8.96 1.00
C ASN A 22 -16.40 10.35 0.46
N ALA A 23 -15.99 10.44 -0.80
CA ALA A 23 -15.59 11.70 -1.45
C ALA A 23 -16.71 12.75 -1.50
N ASP A 24 -17.97 12.31 -1.34
CA ASP A 24 -19.16 13.17 -1.20
C ASP A 24 -19.26 13.83 0.19
N LYS A 25 -18.59 13.28 1.21
CA LYS A 25 -18.72 13.70 2.62
C LYS A 25 -17.46 14.30 3.20
N ILE A 26 -16.30 13.85 2.73
CA ILE A 26 -14.99 14.30 3.22
C ILE A 26 -14.08 14.69 2.07
N GLN A 27 -13.16 15.59 2.36
CA GLN A 27 -12.16 16.06 1.40
C GLN A 27 -10.75 15.65 1.85
N GLY A 28 -9.88 15.41 0.88
CA GLY A 28 -8.45 15.23 1.12
C GLY A 28 -7.80 16.57 1.49
N ALA A 29 -6.78 16.53 2.35
CA ALA A 29 -6.01 17.72 2.70
C ALA A 29 -4.89 17.94 1.67
N LEU A 30 -4.73 19.18 1.20
CA LEU A 30 -3.55 19.58 0.43
C LEU A 30 -2.36 19.71 1.39
N VAL A 31 -1.30 18.92 1.17
CA VAL A 31 -0.08 18.97 1.99
C VAL A 31 1.11 19.20 1.07
N ASP A 32 1.88 20.25 1.34
CA ASP A 32 3.01 20.70 0.52
C ASP A 32 2.69 20.83 -0.98
N GLY A 33 1.47 21.28 -1.29
CA GLY A 33 1.00 21.46 -2.67
C GLY A 33 0.54 20.18 -3.37
N GLN A 34 0.56 19.03 -2.67
CA GLN A 34 0.12 17.75 -3.20
C GLN A 34 -1.21 17.31 -2.59
N MET A 35 -2.13 16.85 -3.44
CA MET A 35 -3.38 16.22 -3.02
C MET A 35 -3.15 14.72 -2.79
N PRO A 36 -3.93 14.09 -1.89
CA PRO A 36 -3.88 12.65 -1.70
C PRO A 36 -4.62 11.98 -2.86
N THR A 37 -4.00 11.88 -4.02
CA THR A 37 -4.50 11.08 -5.16
C THR A 37 -3.88 9.70 -5.13
N PHE A 38 -4.48 8.77 -5.86
CA PHE A 38 -3.92 7.42 -6.01
C PHE A 38 -2.49 7.47 -6.53
N ASP A 39 -2.27 8.20 -7.63
CA ASP A 39 -0.94 8.34 -8.25
C ASP A 39 0.08 8.98 -7.31
N ALA A 40 -0.29 10.09 -6.65
CA ALA A 40 0.61 10.79 -5.73
C ALA A 40 0.96 9.96 -4.49
N ILE A 41 0.11 9.02 -4.09
CA ILE A 41 0.42 8.11 -2.99
C ILE A 41 1.28 6.94 -3.50
N ALA A 42 0.95 6.39 -4.67
CA ALA A 42 1.66 5.26 -5.26
C ALA A 42 3.11 5.60 -5.62
N ASP A 43 3.37 6.82 -6.09
CA ASP A 43 4.72 7.31 -6.43
C ASP A 43 5.46 7.98 -5.24
N GLY A 44 4.80 8.09 -4.09
CA GLY A 44 5.34 8.70 -2.87
C GLY A 44 5.36 10.22 -2.85
N ALA A 45 4.78 10.91 -3.84
CA ALA A 45 4.73 12.37 -3.90
C ALA A 45 3.87 13.01 -2.80
N TYR A 46 2.84 12.32 -2.31
CA TYR A 46 2.02 12.79 -1.19
C TYR A 46 2.77 12.55 0.14
N PRO A 47 3.20 13.59 0.86
CA PRO A 47 4.21 13.49 1.91
C PRO A 47 3.72 12.77 3.18
N VAL A 48 2.41 12.60 3.34
CA VAL A 48 1.81 11.88 4.48
C VAL A 48 1.58 10.39 4.15
N SER A 49 1.79 9.99 2.89
CA SER A 49 1.77 8.58 2.52
C SER A 49 2.91 7.82 3.22
N ARG A 50 2.70 6.53 3.49
CA ARG A 50 3.68 5.69 4.17
C ARG A 50 3.78 4.36 3.46
N PRO A 51 4.96 3.98 2.95
CA PRO A 51 5.16 2.65 2.40
C PRO A 51 4.98 1.60 3.51
N LEU A 52 4.31 0.52 3.17
CA LEU A 52 4.22 -0.66 4.03
C LEU A 52 5.26 -1.67 3.58
N TYR A 53 6.09 -2.11 4.52
CA TYR A 53 7.15 -3.07 4.25
C TYR A 53 6.73 -4.47 4.71
N PHE A 54 7.00 -5.45 3.85
CA PHE A 54 6.79 -6.86 4.14
C PHE A 54 8.14 -7.57 4.28
N TYR A 55 8.48 -7.96 5.50
CA TYR A 55 9.78 -8.55 5.82
C TYR A 55 9.68 -10.07 6.00
N VAL A 56 10.54 -10.80 5.28
CA VAL A 56 10.67 -12.24 5.44
C VAL A 56 12.13 -12.62 5.64
N LYS A 57 12.41 -13.45 6.65
CA LYS A 57 13.75 -13.99 6.87
C LYS A 57 14.01 -15.12 5.88
N LYS A 58 15.03 -14.98 5.05
CA LYS A 58 15.48 -16.03 4.12
C LYS A 58 15.70 -17.39 4.81
N ALA A 59 16.23 -17.37 6.02
CA ALA A 59 16.46 -18.59 6.82
C ALA A 59 15.17 -19.37 7.16
N HIS A 60 13.98 -18.76 7.06
CA HIS A 60 12.71 -19.45 7.29
C HIS A 60 12.20 -20.19 6.05
N VAL A 61 12.73 -19.91 4.86
CA VAL A 61 12.33 -20.61 3.63
C VAL A 61 12.86 -22.04 3.69
N GLY A 62 11.95 -23.02 3.58
CA GLY A 62 12.27 -24.45 3.71
C GLY A 62 12.31 -24.96 5.17
N ALA A 63 12.49 -24.08 6.16
CA ALA A 63 12.41 -24.41 7.57
C ALA A 63 10.98 -24.27 8.13
N VAL A 64 10.25 -23.25 7.66
CA VAL A 64 8.84 -23.02 7.99
C VAL A 64 8.01 -23.34 6.74
N PRO A 65 7.08 -24.33 6.82
CA PRO A 65 6.21 -24.66 5.70
C PRO A 65 5.39 -23.46 5.23
N GLY A 66 5.23 -23.29 3.92
CA GLY A 66 4.34 -22.28 3.33
C GLY A 66 4.96 -20.90 3.10
N ILE A 67 6.21 -20.63 3.53
CA ILE A 67 6.81 -19.30 3.35
C ILE A 67 7.06 -18.98 1.87
N ALA A 68 7.54 -19.94 1.09
CA ALA A 68 7.80 -19.71 -0.33
C ALA A 68 6.49 -19.45 -1.10
N GLU A 69 5.46 -20.22 -0.78
CA GLU A 69 4.11 -20.08 -1.34
C GLU A 69 3.48 -18.75 -0.93
N TYR A 70 3.65 -18.34 0.33
CA TYR A 70 3.12 -17.07 0.82
C TYR A 70 3.83 -15.86 0.19
N LEU A 71 5.15 -15.93 -0.01
CA LEU A 71 5.89 -14.91 -0.76
C LEU A 71 5.33 -14.79 -2.19
N ALA A 72 5.18 -15.92 -2.89
CA ALA A 72 4.69 -15.94 -4.26
C ALA A 72 3.24 -15.42 -4.39
N GLU A 73 2.36 -15.77 -3.44
CA GLU A 73 0.97 -15.32 -3.40
C GLU A 73 0.85 -13.84 -3.03
N PHE A 74 1.53 -13.40 -1.96
CA PHE A 74 1.46 -12.02 -1.48
C PHE A 74 2.02 -11.03 -2.51
N THR A 75 3.01 -11.45 -3.31
CA THR A 75 3.55 -10.68 -4.44
C THR A 75 2.96 -11.09 -5.80
N SER A 76 1.75 -11.63 -5.84
CA SER A 76 1.06 -11.94 -7.09
C SER A 76 0.21 -10.76 -7.56
N GLU A 77 -0.02 -10.63 -8.88
CA GLU A 77 -0.95 -9.63 -9.42
C GLU A 77 -2.37 -9.75 -8.82
N LYS A 78 -2.79 -10.98 -8.49
CA LYS A 78 -4.07 -11.24 -7.82
C LYS A 78 -4.12 -10.62 -6.43
N ALA A 79 -3.00 -10.50 -5.74
CA ALA A 79 -2.91 -9.92 -4.41
C ALA A 79 -2.73 -8.41 -4.44
N TYR A 80 -1.62 -7.94 -5.00
CA TYR A 80 -1.18 -6.54 -4.89
C TYR A 80 -1.18 -5.76 -6.21
N GLY A 81 -1.76 -6.35 -7.27
CA GLY A 81 -1.91 -5.67 -8.56
C GLY A 81 -2.97 -4.58 -8.46
N GLU A 82 -3.19 -3.85 -9.55
CA GLU A 82 -4.17 -2.75 -9.59
C GLU A 82 -5.57 -3.21 -9.16
N ASP A 83 -6.01 -4.36 -9.68
CA ASP A 83 -7.28 -4.99 -9.33
C ASP A 83 -7.12 -6.13 -8.31
N GLY A 84 -6.01 -6.14 -7.56
CA GLY A 84 -5.71 -7.18 -6.58
C GLY A 84 -6.58 -7.08 -5.32
N TYR A 85 -6.74 -8.20 -4.61
CA TYR A 85 -7.56 -8.23 -3.40
C TYR A 85 -7.02 -7.34 -2.27
N LEU A 86 -5.74 -6.95 -2.27
CA LEU A 86 -5.20 -6.01 -1.29
C LEU A 86 -5.64 -4.57 -1.57
N THR A 87 -5.91 -4.21 -2.84
CA THR A 87 -6.53 -2.92 -3.20
C THR A 87 -7.94 -2.83 -2.61
N GLU A 88 -8.71 -3.92 -2.67
CA GLU A 88 -10.03 -4.00 -2.01
C GLU A 88 -9.93 -3.87 -0.47
N LYS A 89 -8.78 -4.22 0.12
CA LYS A 89 -8.50 -4.03 1.55
C LYS A 89 -7.92 -2.65 1.87
N GLY A 90 -7.83 -1.76 0.89
CA GLY A 90 -7.42 -0.37 1.05
C GLY A 90 -5.91 -0.15 0.99
N LEU A 91 -5.15 -1.12 0.46
CA LEU A 91 -3.76 -0.85 0.07
C LEU A 91 -3.74 -0.14 -1.28
N ILE A 92 -2.73 0.69 -1.49
CA ILE A 92 -2.48 1.31 -2.78
C ILE A 92 -1.32 0.53 -3.43
N PRO A 93 -1.55 -0.07 -4.61
CA PRO A 93 -0.51 -0.81 -5.32
C PRO A 93 0.61 0.13 -5.76
N MET A 94 1.85 -0.33 -5.63
CA MET A 94 3.03 0.34 -6.19
C MET A 94 2.94 0.34 -7.73
N PRO A 95 3.68 1.20 -8.46
CA PRO A 95 3.75 1.15 -9.93
C PRO A 95 4.14 -0.24 -10.47
N GLU A 96 3.68 -0.59 -11.68
CA GLU A 96 3.89 -1.93 -12.28
C GLU A 96 5.36 -2.37 -12.28
N ALA A 97 6.28 -1.47 -12.66
CA ALA A 97 7.71 -1.75 -12.67
C ALA A 97 8.26 -2.12 -11.29
N GLU A 98 7.80 -1.42 -10.25
CA GLU A 98 8.21 -1.66 -8.87
C GLU A 98 7.60 -2.94 -8.30
N ARG A 99 6.32 -3.22 -8.59
CA ARG A 99 5.68 -4.52 -8.28
C ARG A 99 6.46 -5.67 -8.91
N GLY A 100 6.80 -5.56 -10.19
CA GLY A 100 7.56 -6.56 -10.92
C GLY A 100 8.93 -6.83 -10.29
N GLN A 101 9.65 -5.78 -9.92
CA GLN A 101 10.95 -5.88 -9.24
C GLN A 101 10.81 -6.58 -7.87
N PHE A 102 9.87 -6.15 -7.03
CA PHE A 102 9.69 -6.76 -5.71
C PHE A 102 9.20 -8.21 -5.79
N ARG A 103 8.40 -8.58 -6.80
CA ARG A 103 8.05 -9.98 -7.07
C ARG A 103 9.29 -10.82 -7.33
N TYR A 104 10.14 -10.34 -8.24
CA TYR A 104 11.36 -11.00 -8.62
C TYR A 104 12.28 -11.18 -7.41
N ASP A 105 12.43 -10.14 -6.60
CA ASP A 105 13.27 -10.17 -5.41
C ASP A 105 12.72 -11.11 -4.32
N ALA A 106 11.42 -11.03 -4.04
CA ALA A 106 10.74 -11.87 -3.07
C ALA A 106 10.80 -13.36 -3.43
N THR A 107 10.52 -13.71 -4.69
CA THR A 107 10.54 -15.10 -5.15
C THR A 107 11.96 -15.62 -5.40
N GLY A 108 12.89 -14.74 -5.76
CA GLY A 108 14.33 -15.04 -5.89
C GLY A 108 15.08 -15.06 -4.55
N LEU A 109 14.42 -14.69 -3.44
CA LEU A 109 15.03 -14.57 -2.12
C LEU A 109 16.26 -13.65 -2.11
N MET A 110 16.15 -12.55 -2.85
CA MET A 110 17.16 -11.50 -2.89
C MET A 110 17.16 -10.78 -1.54
N PRO A 111 18.31 -10.63 -0.86
CA PRO A 111 18.39 -9.82 0.34
C PRO A 111 18.03 -8.37 0.01
N MET A 112 17.26 -7.71 0.88
CA MET A 112 17.12 -6.26 0.78
C MET A 112 18.51 -5.63 0.93
N GLY A 113 18.85 -4.71 0.02
CA GLY A 113 20.02 -3.85 0.18
C GLY A 113 19.93 -3.05 1.48
N ALA A 114 21.07 -2.54 1.97
CA ALA A 114 21.05 -1.59 3.07
C ALA A 114 20.20 -0.37 2.67
N LEU A 115 19.25 0.00 3.53
CA LEU A 115 18.45 1.22 3.43
C LEU A 115 19.30 2.47 3.63
#